data_AF-A0A957YY36-F1
#
_entry.id   AF-A0A957YY36-F1
#
_cell.length_a   1.000
_cell.length_b   1.000
_cell.length_c   1.000
_cell.angle_alpha   90.00
_cell.angle_beta   90.00
_cell.angle_gamma   90.00
#
_symmetry.space_group_name_H-M   'P 1'
#
loop_
_entity.id
_entity.type
_entity.pdbx_description
1 polymer ?
#
loop_
_entity_poly.entity_id
_entity_poly.type
_entity_poly.pdbx_seq_one_letter_code
_entity_poly.pdbx_strand_id
1 'polypeptide(L)'
;MTLTTSAAAADLIEIEVAASGLSRKITKANFIGATLTGGGSIVTGGYTLTVPKTGTVPVGTGTDGRVAQWSGDANTLAASTLAKTGAGVLTLSAAGAYTLTVPATGTAVLLDASQTLTNKTLTTPTIGSFTNAQHNHTNAAGGGQLTTAALSNLSTLLQTTGDQSASGVKTLASLVATKLRLGSAAETISGGSVPFSASLITLDTEGGAGTDDLTTVTGGSFGDILCLRITSASRTVTIKDGTGNFQLPSDRLLDFAHDTWLGVFNGVWWCELNYANNA
;
A
#
# COMPACT_ATOMS: atom_id res chain seq x y z
N MET A 1 39.62 -68.37 -79.72
CA MET A 1 38.42 -68.00 -78.96
C MET A 1 38.53 -66.52 -78.63
N THR A 2 37.57 -65.75 -79.09
CA THR A 2 37.73 -64.36 -79.51
C THR A 2 37.12 -63.39 -78.50
N LEU A 3 37.90 -62.34 -78.24
CA LEU A 3 37.56 -61.00 -77.74
C LEU A 3 37.16 -60.81 -76.27
N THR A 4 38.06 -60.11 -75.59
CA THR A 4 37.82 -59.17 -74.49
C THR A 4 36.72 -58.16 -74.83
N THR A 5 35.84 -57.86 -73.87
CA THR A 5 35.18 -56.55 -73.76
C THR A 5 35.22 -56.07 -72.32
N SER A 6 35.93 -54.96 -72.15
CA SER A 6 36.04 -54.12 -70.96
C SER A 6 34.67 -53.66 -70.45
N ALA A 7 34.53 -53.60 -69.14
CA ALA A 7 33.39 -53.01 -68.43
C ALA A 7 33.06 -51.61 -68.97
N ALA A 8 31.83 -51.42 -69.43
CA ALA A 8 31.28 -50.13 -69.81
C ALA A 8 30.62 -49.50 -68.59
N ALA A 9 31.18 -48.36 -68.15
CA ALA A 9 30.71 -47.23 -67.31
C ALA A 9 29.37 -47.25 -66.52
N ALA A 10 28.77 -48.39 -66.18
CA ALA A 10 27.62 -48.50 -65.29
C ALA A 10 27.57 -49.92 -64.70
N ASP A 11 28.49 -50.21 -63.77
CA ASP A 11 28.50 -51.46 -63.01
C ASP A 11 27.17 -51.63 -62.24
N LEU A 12 26.39 -52.62 -62.65
CA LEU A 12 25.23 -53.16 -61.93
C LEU A 12 25.66 -54.46 -61.25
N ILE A 13 25.20 -54.67 -60.01
CA ILE A 13 25.53 -55.82 -59.16
C ILE A 13 25.36 -57.14 -59.94
N GLU A 14 26.46 -57.80 -60.30
CA GLU A 14 26.45 -59.12 -60.93
C GLU A 14 25.86 -60.16 -59.96
N ILE A 15 24.65 -60.63 -60.24
CA ILE A 15 24.18 -61.92 -59.72
C ILE A 15 24.63 -62.93 -60.76
N GLU A 16 25.74 -63.61 -60.51
CA GLU A 16 26.29 -64.62 -61.41
C GLU A 16 25.22 -65.71 -61.67
N VAL A 17 24.66 -65.74 -62.88
CA VAL A 17 23.93 -66.90 -63.38
C VAL A 17 24.39 -67.13 -64.81
N ALA A 18 25.13 -68.20 -65.01
CA ALA A 18 25.54 -68.65 -66.33
C ALA A 18 24.30 -68.88 -67.22
N ALA A 19 24.22 -68.11 -68.30
CA ALA A 19 23.30 -68.25 -69.43
C ALA A 19 21.78 -68.20 -69.13
N SER A 20 21.17 -67.03 -69.30
CA SER A 20 20.01 -66.80 -70.20
C SER A 20 19.37 -65.44 -69.91
N GLY A 21 19.04 -64.69 -70.97
CA GLY A 21 18.49 -63.33 -70.93
C GLY A 21 17.07 -63.20 -70.35
N LEU A 22 16.83 -63.71 -69.15
CA LEU A 22 15.60 -63.53 -68.40
C LEU A 22 15.76 -62.36 -67.42
N SER A 23 14.95 -61.31 -67.58
CA SER A 23 14.80 -60.28 -66.54
C SER A 23 14.07 -60.89 -65.33
N ARG A 24 14.81 -61.22 -64.28
CA ARG A 24 14.21 -61.73 -63.03
C ARG A 24 13.87 -60.57 -62.12
N LYS A 25 12.61 -60.47 -61.68
CA LYS A 25 12.22 -59.56 -60.59
C LYS A 25 12.87 -60.04 -59.30
N ILE A 26 13.68 -59.20 -58.69
CA ILE A 26 14.18 -59.42 -57.33
C ILE A 26 13.02 -59.15 -56.39
N THR A 27 12.31 -60.21 -55.98
CA THR A 27 11.15 -60.08 -55.09
C THR A 27 11.59 -59.74 -53.66
N LYS A 28 12.81 -60.10 -53.27
CA LYS A 28 13.47 -59.72 -52.01
C LYS A 28 14.98 -59.64 -52.24
N ALA A 29 15.62 -58.55 -51.83
CA ALA A 29 17.07 -58.46 -51.71
C ALA A 29 17.44 -57.88 -50.35
N ASN A 30 18.49 -58.42 -49.75
CA ASN A 30 19.10 -57.90 -48.54
C ASN A 30 20.49 -57.37 -48.91
N PHE A 31 20.64 -56.06 -48.94
CA PHE A 31 21.90 -55.42 -49.28
C PHE A 31 22.67 -55.12 -47.99
N ILE A 32 23.71 -55.91 -47.71
CA ILE A 32 24.60 -55.71 -46.56
C ILE A 32 25.87 -55.02 -47.06
N GLY A 33 26.14 -53.81 -46.58
CA GLY A 33 27.36 -53.07 -46.93
C GLY A 33 27.44 -52.56 -48.38
N ALA A 34 26.31 -52.46 -49.08
CA ALA A 34 26.29 -51.96 -50.47
C ALA A 34 26.55 -50.45 -50.53
N THR A 35 27.40 -50.04 -51.49
CA THR A 35 27.65 -48.64 -51.82
C THR A 35 26.91 -48.28 -53.09
N LEU A 36 25.92 -47.40 -53.00
CA LEU A 36 25.16 -46.94 -54.16
C LEU A 36 25.81 -45.66 -54.72
N THR A 37 26.31 -45.72 -55.95
CA THR A 37 26.98 -44.61 -56.64
C THR A 37 26.14 -44.16 -57.85
N GLY A 38 26.14 -42.84 -58.14
CA GLY A 38 25.49 -42.26 -59.33
C GLY A 38 24.23 -41.41 -59.07
N GLY A 39 23.68 -41.41 -57.86
CA GLY A 39 22.44 -40.69 -57.49
C GLY A 39 21.17 -41.43 -57.93
N GLY A 40 20.05 -41.22 -57.20
CA GLY A 40 18.76 -41.87 -57.47
C GLY A 40 17.82 -41.86 -56.25
N SER A 41 16.57 -42.31 -56.45
CA SER A 41 15.57 -42.42 -55.39
C SER A 41 15.43 -43.87 -54.91
N ILE A 42 15.53 -44.10 -53.60
CA ILE A 42 15.12 -45.38 -53.00
C ILE A 42 13.63 -45.26 -52.66
N VAL A 43 12.78 -45.97 -53.40
CA VAL A 43 11.32 -45.95 -53.22
C VAL A 43 10.92 -47.13 -52.33
N THR A 44 10.59 -46.85 -51.08
CA THR A 44 10.07 -47.87 -50.14
C THR A 44 8.55 -47.70 -50.00
N GLY A 45 7.79 -48.27 -50.93
CA GLY A 45 6.35 -48.51 -50.78
C GLY A 45 5.49 -47.33 -50.28
N GLY A 46 5.84 -46.07 -50.64
CA GLY A 46 5.05 -44.88 -50.30
C GLY A 46 5.85 -43.63 -49.92
N TYR A 47 7.13 -43.78 -49.55
CA TYR A 47 8.01 -42.65 -49.21
C TYR A 47 9.29 -42.67 -50.07
N THR A 48 9.86 -41.50 -50.34
CA THR A 48 11.06 -41.35 -51.17
C THR A 48 12.20 -40.71 -50.38
N LEU A 49 13.35 -41.38 -50.32
CA LEU A 49 14.61 -40.78 -49.88
C LEU A 49 15.41 -40.33 -51.10
N THR A 50 15.75 -39.04 -51.18
CA THR A 50 16.53 -38.47 -52.27
C THR A 50 17.99 -38.29 -51.84
N VAL A 51 18.91 -38.91 -52.58
CA VAL A 51 20.37 -38.78 -52.37
C VAL A 51 20.97 -37.89 -53.46
N PRO A 52 21.62 -36.75 -53.12
CA PRO A 52 22.18 -35.84 -54.12
C PRO A 52 23.38 -36.49 -54.82
N LYS A 53 23.64 -36.02 -56.05
CA LYS A 53 24.66 -36.57 -56.97
C LYS A 53 26.10 -36.50 -56.42
N THR A 54 26.35 -35.64 -55.44
CA THR A 54 27.63 -35.48 -54.72
C THR A 54 27.35 -35.08 -53.27
N GLY A 55 28.13 -35.61 -52.31
CA GLY A 55 27.97 -35.40 -50.86
C GLY A 55 27.29 -36.57 -50.12
N THR A 56 27.38 -36.59 -48.78
CA THR A 56 26.72 -37.59 -47.92
C THR A 56 25.30 -37.13 -47.60
N VAL A 57 24.28 -37.99 -47.73
CA VAL A 57 22.95 -37.71 -47.16
C VAL A 57 22.96 -38.08 -45.69
N PRO A 58 22.82 -37.12 -44.77
CA PRO A 58 22.59 -37.44 -43.38
C PRO A 58 21.12 -37.83 -43.23
N VAL A 59 20.78 -39.08 -43.54
CA VAL A 59 19.54 -39.68 -43.08
C VAL A 59 19.71 -40.00 -41.61
N GLY A 60 19.46 -38.99 -40.78
CA GLY A 60 19.54 -39.14 -39.34
C GLY A 60 18.59 -40.25 -38.87
N THR A 61 19.07 -41.13 -38.00
CA THR A 61 18.24 -42.10 -37.28
C THR A 61 17.59 -41.39 -36.09
N GLY A 62 16.50 -40.67 -36.36
CA GLY A 62 15.71 -39.97 -35.34
C GLY A 62 14.54 -40.82 -34.82
N THR A 63 14.25 -40.72 -33.51
CA THR A 63 12.98 -41.18 -32.90
C THR A 63 11.82 -40.33 -33.43
N ASP A 64 10.64 -40.91 -33.61
CA ASP A 64 9.43 -40.23 -34.13
C ASP A 64 9.24 -38.82 -33.51
N GLY A 65 9.08 -37.82 -34.38
CA GLY A 65 8.78 -36.42 -34.00
C GLY A 65 9.93 -35.40 -34.03
N ARG A 66 11.10 -35.68 -34.66
CA ARG A 66 12.21 -34.71 -34.81
C ARG A 66 12.43 -34.26 -36.27
N VAL A 67 12.61 -32.95 -36.47
CA VAL A 67 12.88 -32.27 -37.76
C VAL A 67 14.13 -31.37 -37.65
N ALA A 68 15.34 -31.80 -38.06
CA ALA A 68 16.49 -30.88 -38.22
C ALA A 68 17.63 -31.37 -39.12
N GLN A 69 18.27 -30.42 -39.84
CA GLN A 69 19.27 -30.57 -40.90
C GLN A 69 20.73 -30.28 -40.43
N TRP A 70 21.72 -30.92 -41.06
CA TRP A 70 23.15 -30.83 -40.76
C TRP A 70 23.89 -29.72 -41.55
N SER A 71 24.95 -29.13 -40.97
CA SER A 71 25.78 -28.11 -41.62
C SER A 71 26.72 -28.70 -42.67
N GLY A 72 27.06 -27.91 -43.69
CA GLY A 72 27.84 -28.38 -44.84
C GLY A 72 29.32 -28.65 -44.55
N ASP A 73 29.87 -28.04 -43.50
CA ASP A 73 31.33 -27.91 -43.34
C ASP A 73 31.82 -28.47 -41.99
N ALA A 74 30.90 -28.95 -41.14
CA ALA A 74 31.17 -29.60 -39.86
C ALA A 74 30.07 -30.62 -39.51
N ASN A 75 30.43 -31.69 -38.77
CA ASN A 75 29.49 -32.69 -38.21
C ASN A 75 28.65 -32.11 -37.06
N THR A 76 28.01 -30.96 -37.28
CA THR A 76 27.05 -30.30 -36.39
C THR A 76 25.73 -30.12 -37.14
N LEU A 77 24.60 -30.13 -36.42
CA LEU A 77 23.38 -29.52 -36.96
C LEU A 77 23.72 -28.06 -37.29
N ALA A 78 23.52 -27.61 -38.53
CA ALA A 78 23.52 -26.17 -38.78
C ALA A 78 22.49 -25.59 -37.81
N ALA A 79 22.74 -24.43 -37.19
CA ALA A 79 21.90 -23.84 -36.13
C ALA A 79 20.39 -24.19 -36.26
N SER A 80 20.02 -25.35 -35.69
CA SER A 80 18.75 -26.08 -35.77
C SER A 80 18.98 -27.28 -34.84
N THR A 81 18.12 -27.69 -33.93
CA THR A 81 16.79 -28.29 -34.16
C THR A 81 15.62 -27.29 -34.06
N LEU A 82 14.56 -27.37 -33.26
CA LEU A 82 14.61 -27.63 -31.83
C LEU A 82 13.19 -27.95 -31.32
N ALA A 83 12.72 -29.19 -31.51
CA ALA A 83 11.57 -29.72 -30.76
C ALA A 83 11.95 -30.00 -29.30
N LYS A 84 11.04 -29.76 -28.33
CA LYS A 84 11.15 -30.34 -26.98
C LYS A 84 9.86 -31.05 -26.58
N THR A 85 9.98 -32.35 -26.36
CA THR A 85 8.96 -33.20 -25.71
C THR A 85 9.32 -33.40 -24.23
N GLY A 86 8.30 -33.61 -23.38
CA GLY A 86 8.32 -33.35 -21.92
C GLY A 86 7.65 -32.01 -21.58
N ALA A 87 7.47 -31.62 -20.30
CA ALA A 87 6.97 -30.27 -19.98
C ALA A 87 7.93 -29.19 -20.54
N GLY A 88 7.46 -28.37 -21.50
CA GLY A 88 8.25 -27.35 -22.22
C GLY A 88 7.52 -26.74 -23.44
N VAL A 89 7.96 -25.56 -23.93
CA VAL A 89 7.31 -24.76 -25.01
C VAL A 89 8.20 -24.65 -26.27
N LEU A 90 7.60 -24.67 -27.47
CA LEU A 90 8.22 -24.47 -28.80
C LEU A 90 8.02 -23.04 -29.32
N THR A 91 9.04 -22.39 -29.91
CA THR A 91 9.00 -20.97 -30.38
C THR A 91 8.77 -20.85 -31.90
N LEU A 92 7.92 -19.90 -32.31
CA LEU A 92 7.46 -19.63 -33.69
C LEU A 92 7.66 -18.14 -34.07
N SER A 93 7.95 -17.83 -35.34
CA SER A 93 8.25 -16.47 -35.83
C SER A 93 7.07 -15.83 -36.61
N ALA A 94 7.01 -14.49 -36.58
CA ALA A 94 6.15 -13.64 -37.43
C ALA A 94 6.97 -12.44 -37.94
N ALA A 95 6.52 -11.79 -39.03
CA ALA A 95 7.30 -10.93 -39.96
C ALA A 95 7.93 -9.61 -39.42
N GLY A 96 8.05 -9.45 -38.10
CA GLY A 96 8.74 -8.33 -37.45
C GLY A 96 9.92 -8.78 -36.60
N ALA A 97 10.83 -7.87 -36.27
CA ALA A 97 12.01 -8.16 -35.47
C ALA A 97 11.65 -8.34 -33.98
N TYR A 98 11.14 -9.52 -33.62
CA TYR A 98 10.94 -9.95 -32.23
C TYR A 98 11.98 -11.00 -31.87
N THR A 99 12.87 -10.66 -30.94
CA THR A 99 13.85 -11.59 -30.34
C THR A 99 13.29 -12.18 -29.05
N LEU A 100 13.02 -13.50 -29.04
CA LEU A 100 12.81 -14.25 -27.80
C LEU A 100 14.16 -14.62 -27.19
N THR A 101 14.55 -13.92 -26.12
CA THR A 101 15.77 -14.23 -25.37
C THR A 101 15.45 -15.25 -24.27
N VAL A 102 15.88 -16.50 -24.45
CA VAL A 102 15.81 -17.53 -23.40
C VAL A 102 17.04 -17.34 -22.49
N PRO A 103 16.86 -17.16 -21.17
CA PRO A 103 17.99 -16.97 -20.28
C PRO A 103 18.86 -18.22 -20.21
N ALA A 104 20.17 -18.04 -19.99
CA ALA A 104 21.14 -19.15 -19.90
C ALA A 104 20.80 -20.15 -18.77
N THR A 105 20.01 -19.73 -17.78
CA THR A 105 19.40 -20.56 -16.74
C THR A 105 18.00 -20.03 -16.36
N GLY A 106 17.11 -20.92 -15.91
CA GLY A 106 15.75 -20.56 -15.47
C GLY A 106 14.67 -20.61 -16.56
N THR A 107 13.47 -20.10 -16.25
CA THR A 107 12.28 -20.16 -17.13
C THR A 107 11.98 -18.76 -17.67
N ALA A 108 11.77 -18.65 -18.99
CA ALA A 108 11.29 -17.42 -19.61
C ALA A 108 9.81 -17.18 -19.26
N VAL A 109 9.47 -15.92 -18.99
CA VAL A 109 8.13 -15.49 -18.57
C VAL A 109 7.55 -14.56 -19.63
N LEU A 110 6.29 -14.80 -20.03
CA LEU A 110 5.59 -14.03 -21.05
C LEU A 110 4.81 -12.85 -20.42
N LEU A 111 4.53 -11.81 -21.22
CA LEU A 111 4.02 -10.49 -20.79
C LEU A 111 2.65 -10.49 -20.09
N ASP A 112 1.85 -11.53 -20.29
CA ASP A 112 0.44 -11.63 -19.87
C ASP A 112 0.15 -12.78 -18.91
N ALA A 113 1.14 -13.65 -18.66
CA ALA A 113 0.99 -14.75 -17.73
C ALA A 113 1.07 -14.22 -16.29
N SER A 114 0.14 -14.66 -15.42
CA SER A 114 0.26 -14.44 -13.97
C SER A 114 1.56 -15.03 -13.44
N GLN A 115 2.35 -14.23 -12.72
CA GLN A 115 3.65 -14.64 -12.22
C GLN A 115 3.66 -14.77 -10.70
N THR A 116 4.30 -15.84 -10.22
CA THR A 116 4.62 -16.02 -8.79
C THR A 116 6.11 -15.75 -8.60
N LEU A 117 6.47 -14.70 -7.85
CA LEU A 117 7.84 -14.19 -7.72
C LEU A 117 8.58 -14.71 -6.47
N THR A 118 8.45 -16.00 -6.15
CA THR A 118 9.09 -16.60 -4.96
C THR A 118 10.61 -16.43 -5.00
N ASN A 119 11.21 -15.95 -3.90
CA ASN A 119 12.66 -15.72 -3.74
C ASN A 119 13.28 -14.76 -4.78
N LYS A 120 12.54 -13.76 -5.28
CA LYS A 120 13.09 -12.72 -6.16
C LYS A 120 13.30 -11.40 -5.41
N THR A 121 14.43 -10.75 -5.67
CA THR A 121 14.69 -9.37 -5.23
C THR A 121 14.31 -8.43 -6.37
N LEU A 122 13.23 -7.66 -6.19
CA LEU A 122 12.83 -6.62 -7.12
C LEU A 122 13.54 -5.32 -6.73
N THR A 123 14.48 -4.86 -7.56
CA THR A 123 15.16 -3.58 -7.39
C THR A 123 14.45 -2.52 -8.24
N THR A 124 13.68 -1.66 -7.58
CA THR A 124 12.90 -0.55 -8.18
C THR A 124 11.69 -0.99 -9.05
N PRO A 125 10.77 -1.82 -8.53
CA PRO A 125 9.54 -2.13 -9.26
C PRO A 125 8.63 -0.88 -9.39
N THR A 126 8.08 -0.66 -10.58
CA THR A 126 6.94 0.26 -10.75
C THR A 126 5.65 -0.55 -10.55
N ILE A 127 4.87 -0.22 -9.51
CA ILE A 127 3.60 -0.89 -9.20
C ILE A 127 2.45 0.05 -9.57
N GLY A 128 1.65 -0.33 -10.56
CA GLY A 128 0.55 0.50 -11.07
C GLY A 128 -0.68 0.57 -10.17
N SER A 129 -0.90 -0.42 -9.30
CA SER A 129 -2.00 -0.43 -8.33
C SER A 129 -1.67 -1.27 -7.09
N PHE A 130 -2.01 -0.75 -5.92
CA PHE A 130 -1.95 -1.45 -4.63
C PHE A 130 -3.33 -1.95 -4.17
N THR A 131 -4.36 -1.96 -5.03
CA THR A 131 -5.74 -2.34 -4.63
C THR A 131 -5.82 -3.73 -3.98
N ASN A 132 -5.00 -4.68 -4.45
CA ASN A 132 -4.94 -6.04 -3.89
C ASN A 132 -3.86 -6.20 -2.79
N ALA A 133 -3.06 -5.17 -2.53
CA ALA A 133 -2.21 -5.14 -1.36
C ALA A 133 -3.12 -4.83 -0.17
N GLN A 134 -3.54 -5.87 0.56
CA GLN A 134 -4.20 -5.75 1.87
C GLN A 134 -3.21 -5.20 2.90
N HIS A 135 -2.72 -3.98 2.69
CA HIS A 135 -1.86 -3.28 3.62
C HIS A 135 -2.75 -2.38 4.49
N ASN A 136 -2.60 -2.50 5.80
CA ASN A 136 -3.26 -1.68 6.80
C ASN A 136 -2.25 -1.34 7.90
N HIS A 137 -2.31 -0.15 8.48
CA HIS A 137 -1.35 0.29 9.50
C HIS A 137 -1.68 -0.22 10.91
N THR A 138 -2.09 -1.49 11.02
CA THR A 138 -2.46 -2.12 12.30
C THR A 138 -1.31 -2.90 12.93
N ASN A 139 -0.29 -3.27 12.15
CA ASN A 139 0.87 -4.02 12.63
C ASN A 139 2.08 -3.86 11.67
N ALA A 140 3.24 -4.40 12.06
CA ALA A 140 4.48 -4.31 11.28
C ALA A 140 4.39 -4.95 9.88
N ALA A 141 3.56 -5.99 9.71
CA ALA A 141 3.38 -6.67 8.43
C ALA A 141 2.40 -5.94 7.48
N GLY A 142 1.47 -5.16 8.02
CA GLY A 142 0.47 -4.41 7.24
C GLY A 142 0.92 -3.01 6.79
N GLY A 143 2.11 -2.55 7.16
CA GLY A 143 2.59 -1.20 6.84
C GLY A 143 3.16 -0.43 8.03
N GLY A 144 3.37 -1.10 9.17
CA GLY A 144 3.93 -0.47 10.36
C GLY A 144 2.97 0.49 11.06
N GLN A 145 3.49 1.19 12.07
CA GLN A 145 2.74 2.26 12.76
C GLN A 145 2.80 3.55 11.94
N LEU A 146 1.66 4.21 11.73
CA LEU A 146 1.64 5.59 11.24
C LEU A 146 2.20 6.49 12.33
N THR A 147 3.35 7.09 12.09
CA THR A 147 3.89 8.10 12.99
C THR A 147 3.07 9.37 12.90
N THR A 148 3.17 10.24 13.89
CA THR A 148 2.50 11.55 13.92
C THR A 148 2.85 12.42 12.70
N ALA A 149 4.00 12.20 12.06
CA ALA A 149 4.43 12.88 10.85
C ALA A 149 3.64 12.48 9.59
N ALA A 150 3.05 11.28 9.55
CA ALA A 150 2.23 10.82 8.43
C ALA A 150 0.78 11.34 8.50
N LEU A 151 0.37 11.89 9.64
CA LEU A 151 -0.94 12.48 9.85
C LEU A 151 -0.87 13.98 9.55
N SER A 152 -1.09 14.36 8.29
CA SER A 152 -0.93 15.75 7.80
C SER A 152 -1.78 16.81 8.52
N ASN A 153 -2.76 16.37 9.30
CA ASN A 153 -3.69 17.23 10.05
C ASN A 153 -3.78 16.82 11.53
N LEU A 154 -2.76 16.14 12.08
CA LEU A 154 -2.68 15.99 13.54
C LEU A 154 -2.59 17.36 14.21
N SER A 155 -1.93 18.31 13.55
CA SER A 155 -1.96 19.73 13.89
C SER A 155 -3.38 20.29 13.91
N THR A 156 -4.28 19.94 12.99
CA THR A 156 -5.67 20.42 13.01
C THR A 156 -6.48 19.84 14.17
N LEU A 157 -6.18 18.61 14.61
CA LEU A 157 -6.81 18.02 15.80
C LEU A 157 -6.23 18.60 17.11
N LEU A 158 -4.94 18.93 17.12
CA LEU A 158 -4.17 19.41 18.28
C LEU A 158 -4.16 20.95 18.45
N GLN A 159 -4.39 21.70 17.38
CA GLN A 159 -4.27 23.16 17.32
C GLN A 159 -5.63 23.87 17.45
N THR A 160 -6.75 23.14 17.38
CA THR A 160 -8.06 23.65 17.81
C THR A 160 -8.50 23.16 19.18
N THR A 161 -7.86 22.12 19.73
CA THR A 161 -7.96 21.74 21.15
C THR A 161 -6.67 21.02 21.53
N GLY A 162 -5.89 21.56 22.47
CA GLY A 162 -4.70 20.87 22.98
C GLY A 162 -5.07 19.51 23.59
N ASP A 163 -4.88 18.42 22.84
CA ASP A 163 -4.82 17.06 23.39
C ASP A 163 -4.20 16.05 22.41
N GLN A 164 -3.26 15.24 22.91
CA GLN A 164 -2.76 14.04 22.25
C GLN A 164 -3.37 12.84 22.98
N SER A 165 -4.13 12.04 22.23
CA SER A 165 -4.87 10.89 22.74
C SER A 165 -3.98 9.83 23.39
N ALA A 166 -4.19 9.59 24.69
CA ALA A 166 -3.97 8.31 25.35
C ALA A 166 -4.93 8.17 26.55
N SER A 167 -6.11 7.57 26.34
CA SER A 167 -7.00 6.89 27.31
C SER A 167 -7.22 7.47 28.74
N GLY A 168 -7.00 8.75 28.98
CA GLY A 168 -7.11 9.31 30.34
C GLY A 168 -6.99 10.83 30.45
N VAL A 169 -6.70 11.53 29.36
CA VAL A 169 -6.62 12.99 29.36
C VAL A 169 -8.02 13.54 29.08
N LYS A 170 -8.61 14.19 30.09
CA LYS A 170 -9.79 15.03 29.89
C LYS A 170 -9.29 16.26 29.17
N THR A 171 -9.81 16.54 27.98
CA THR A 171 -9.48 17.77 27.26
C THR A 171 -9.64 18.98 28.19
N LEU A 172 -8.84 20.03 27.98
CA LEU A 172 -9.02 21.28 28.73
C LEU A 172 -10.48 21.78 28.64
N ALA A 173 -11.15 21.51 27.52
CA ALA A 173 -12.58 21.74 27.34
C ALA A 173 -13.46 20.90 28.29
N SER A 174 -13.18 19.61 28.51
CA SER A 174 -13.89 18.79 29.50
C SER A 174 -13.58 19.19 30.95
N LEU A 175 -12.39 19.76 31.22
CA LEU A 175 -12.03 20.31 32.52
C LEU A 175 -12.77 21.64 32.78
N VAL A 176 -12.81 22.54 31.79
CA VAL A 176 -13.43 23.88 31.90
C VAL A 176 -14.96 23.84 31.76
N ALA A 177 -15.53 22.90 31.01
CA ALA A 177 -16.98 22.77 30.83
C ALA A 177 -17.70 22.18 32.05
N THR A 178 -17.00 21.55 33.00
CA THR A 178 -17.67 20.82 34.09
C THR A 178 -16.97 20.87 35.45
N LYS A 179 -15.68 21.26 35.55
CA LYS A 179 -14.93 21.13 36.82
C LYS A 179 -14.09 22.35 37.24
N LEU A 180 -13.60 23.16 36.30
CA LEU A 180 -12.79 24.34 36.59
C LEU A 180 -13.15 25.46 35.61
N ARG A 181 -14.25 26.18 35.90
CA ARG A 181 -14.61 27.39 35.16
C ARG A 181 -13.62 28.48 35.55
N LEU A 182 -12.95 29.09 34.58
CA LEU A 182 -12.05 30.23 34.79
C LEU A 182 -12.30 31.24 33.66
N GLY A 183 -12.41 32.52 34.01
CA GLY A 183 -12.69 33.59 33.07
C GLY A 183 -13.01 34.89 33.80
N SER A 184 -13.17 35.97 33.05
CA SER A 184 -13.59 37.26 33.57
C SER A 184 -14.83 37.78 32.85
N ALA A 185 -15.76 38.37 33.58
CA ALA A 185 -16.92 39.06 33.06
C ALA A 185 -17.13 40.40 33.76
N ALA A 186 -17.90 41.28 33.13
CA ALA A 186 -18.40 42.51 33.73
C ALA A 186 -19.93 42.42 33.80
N GLU A 187 -20.50 42.64 34.98
CA GLU A 187 -21.94 42.50 35.23
C GLU A 187 -22.45 43.75 35.94
N THR A 188 -23.58 44.28 35.49
CA THR A 188 -24.30 45.34 36.19
C THR A 188 -25.37 44.70 37.06
N ILE A 189 -25.44 45.09 38.33
CA ILE A 189 -26.49 44.64 39.24
C ILE A 189 -27.84 45.07 38.67
N SER A 190 -28.82 44.17 38.72
CA SER A 190 -30.22 44.53 38.50
C SER A 190 -31.12 43.84 39.53
N GLY A 191 -31.91 44.63 40.25
CA GLY A 191 -32.78 44.14 41.33
C GLY A 191 -32.04 43.32 42.40
N GLY A 192 -30.78 43.66 42.67
CA GLY A 192 -29.92 42.95 43.63
C GLY A 192 -29.35 41.61 43.14
N SER A 193 -29.35 41.35 41.84
CA SER A 193 -28.81 40.11 41.28
C SER A 193 -27.91 40.27 40.05
N VAL A 194 -26.99 39.33 39.88
CA VAL A 194 -26.18 39.10 38.65
C VAL A 194 -26.09 37.60 38.33
N PRO A 195 -25.79 37.19 37.09
CA PRO A 195 -25.49 35.79 36.76
C PRO A 195 -24.05 35.40 37.14
N PHE A 196 -23.81 34.13 37.46
CA PHE A 196 -22.46 33.55 37.49
C PHE A 196 -21.95 33.35 36.06
N SER A 197 -21.49 34.44 35.43
CA SER A 197 -21.00 34.44 34.05
C SER A 197 -19.52 34.05 33.93
N ALA A 198 -18.74 34.23 35.00
CA ALA A 198 -17.35 33.83 35.08
C ALA A 198 -16.87 33.71 36.54
N SER A 199 -15.69 33.13 36.75
CA SER A 199 -15.08 33.06 38.09
C SER A 199 -14.49 34.36 38.60
N LEU A 200 -14.28 35.36 37.74
CA LEU A 200 -14.01 36.74 38.13
C LEU A 200 -15.10 37.62 37.55
N ILE A 201 -15.91 38.25 38.40
CA ILE A 201 -16.93 39.21 37.97
C ILE A 201 -16.53 40.60 38.48
N THR A 202 -16.47 41.55 37.56
CA THR A 202 -16.34 42.97 37.88
C THR A 202 -17.75 43.56 37.86
N LEU A 203 -18.21 43.97 39.03
CA LEU A 203 -19.57 44.44 39.27
C LEU A 203 -19.69 45.93 38.98
N ASP A 204 -20.83 46.33 38.45
CA ASP A 204 -21.27 47.72 38.42
C ASP A 204 -22.63 47.87 39.10
N THR A 205 -22.94 49.06 39.58
CA THR A 205 -24.20 49.35 40.28
C THR A 205 -25.38 49.52 39.32
N GLU A 206 -26.59 49.20 39.76
CA GLU A 206 -27.83 49.36 38.99
C GLU A 206 -28.03 50.81 38.58
N GLY A 207 -28.24 51.04 37.28
CA GLY A 207 -28.39 52.38 36.71
C GLY A 207 -27.17 53.29 36.91
N GLY A 208 -26.03 52.74 37.33
CA GLY A 208 -24.81 53.51 37.62
C GLY A 208 -24.87 54.35 38.90
N ALA A 209 -25.74 53.98 39.87
CA ALA A 209 -25.90 54.64 41.15
C ALA A 209 -24.60 54.66 42.00
N GLY A 210 -24.52 55.55 43.00
CA GLY A 210 -23.36 55.63 43.89
C GLY A 210 -23.20 54.42 44.81
N THR A 211 -24.30 53.74 45.11
CA THR A 211 -24.33 52.55 45.98
C THR A 211 -25.33 51.55 45.43
N ASP A 212 -25.08 50.25 45.64
CA ASP A 212 -26.06 49.20 45.36
C ASP A 212 -25.81 47.96 46.23
N ASP A 213 -26.82 47.12 46.36
CA ASP A 213 -26.78 45.90 47.16
C ASP A 213 -26.82 44.66 46.24
N LEU A 214 -25.83 43.77 46.36
CA LEU A 214 -25.86 42.47 45.72
C LEU A 214 -26.33 41.42 46.73
N THR A 215 -27.51 40.85 46.49
CA THR A 215 -28.09 39.78 47.32
C THR A 215 -27.95 38.42 46.67
N THR A 216 -27.92 38.32 45.34
CA THR A 216 -28.01 37.01 44.67
C THR A 216 -27.15 36.88 43.43
N VAL A 217 -26.33 35.83 43.38
CA VAL A 217 -25.69 35.39 42.13
C VAL A 217 -26.42 34.16 41.61
N THR A 218 -27.05 34.27 40.44
CA THR A 218 -27.83 33.18 39.84
C THR A 218 -26.94 32.23 39.03
N GLY A 219 -27.21 30.92 39.12
CA GLY A 219 -26.39 29.89 38.50
C GLY A 219 -25.30 29.36 39.44
N GLY A 220 -24.17 28.96 38.87
CA GLY A 220 -23.12 28.23 39.59
C GLY A 220 -23.41 26.74 39.73
N SER A 221 -22.35 25.96 39.91
CA SER A 221 -22.39 24.52 40.18
C SER A 221 -21.53 24.23 41.42
N PHE A 222 -21.84 23.15 42.14
CA PHE A 222 -21.10 22.79 43.37
C PHE A 222 -19.59 22.82 43.12
N GLY A 223 -18.86 23.57 43.94
CA GLY A 223 -17.40 23.74 43.84
C GLY A 223 -16.94 24.87 42.93
N ASP A 224 -17.83 25.58 42.23
CA ASP A 224 -17.46 26.78 41.47
C ASP A 224 -16.90 27.85 42.41
N ILE A 225 -15.83 28.52 41.97
CA ILE A 225 -15.18 29.62 42.69
C ILE A 225 -15.59 30.93 42.04
N LEU A 226 -15.94 31.92 42.86
CA LEU A 226 -16.32 33.27 42.44
C LEU A 226 -15.47 34.31 43.15
N CYS A 227 -14.83 35.16 42.37
CA CYS A 227 -14.17 36.38 42.79
C CYS A 227 -14.99 37.58 42.31
N LEU A 228 -15.36 38.46 43.22
CA LEU A 228 -16.09 39.70 42.96
C LEU A 228 -15.20 40.89 43.22
N ARG A 229 -15.27 41.89 42.33
CA ARG A 229 -14.66 43.22 42.46
C ARG A 229 -15.60 44.26 41.89
N ILE A 230 -15.30 45.55 42.09
CA ILE A 230 -16.10 46.64 41.51
C ILE A 230 -15.41 47.28 40.30
N THR A 231 -16.23 47.84 39.42
CA THR A 231 -15.78 48.52 38.19
C THR A 231 -15.15 49.88 38.49
N SER A 232 -15.62 50.58 39.52
CA SER A 232 -15.17 51.94 39.85
C SER A 232 -15.11 52.16 41.36
N ALA A 233 -14.01 52.72 41.87
CA ALA A 233 -13.87 53.15 43.26
C ALA A 233 -14.75 54.36 43.63
N SER A 234 -15.50 54.93 42.66
CA SER A 234 -16.50 55.97 42.94
C SER A 234 -17.88 55.40 43.28
N ARG A 235 -18.02 54.07 43.30
CA ARG A 235 -19.26 53.35 43.54
C ARG A 235 -19.01 52.30 44.61
N THR A 236 -20.03 52.01 45.40
CA THR A 236 -19.97 50.98 46.43
C THR A 236 -20.96 49.88 46.13
N VAL A 237 -20.51 48.63 46.17
CA VAL A 237 -21.41 47.47 46.16
C VAL A 237 -21.36 46.80 47.52
N THR A 238 -22.52 46.63 48.15
CA THR A 238 -22.64 45.86 49.39
C THR A 238 -23.09 44.44 49.06
N ILE A 239 -22.24 43.44 49.28
CA ILE A 239 -22.68 42.05 49.28
C ILE A 239 -23.40 41.81 50.61
N LYS A 240 -24.70 41.48 50.52
CA LYS A 240 -25.58 41.43 51.68
C LYS A 240 -25.52 40.10 52.41
N ASP A 241 -25.40 40.16 53.73
CA ASP A 241 -25.62 39.03 54.61
C ASP A 241 -27.11 38.83 54.92
N GLY A 242 -27.50 37.59 55.24
CA GLY A 242 -28.85 37.23 55.64
C GLY A 242 -29.95 37.41 54.58
N THR A 243 -29.59 37.78 53.35
CA THR A 243 -30.51 37.99 52.22
C THR A 243 -29.96 37.35 50.95
N GLY A 244 -30.82 36.70 50.17
CA GLY A 244 -30.44 36.08 48.91
C GLY A 244 -29.61 34.80 49.10
N ASN A 245 -28.47 34.64 48.43
CA ASN A 245 -27.71 33.37 48.42
C ASN A 245 -26.23 33.48 48.81
N PHE A 246 -25.84 34.52 49.55
CA PHE A 246 -24.52 34.62 50.17
C PHE A 246 -24.56 34.15 51.63
N GLN A 247 -23.56 33.36 52.02
CA GLN A 247 -23.34 32.98 53.42
C GLN A 247 -22.11 33.72 53.93
N LEU A 248 -22.35 34.82 54.66
CA LEU A 248 -21.33 35.73 55.16
C LEU A 248 -21.43 35.84 56.70
N PRO A 249 -20.39 36.34 57.38
CA PRO A 249 -20.46 36.74 58.79
C PRO A 249 -21.16 38.08 59.04
N SER A 250 -21.15 38.96 58.04
CA SER A 250 -21.82 40.26 57.99
C SER A 250 -21.75 40.79 56.55
N ASP A 251 -22.39 41.92 56.28
CA ASP A 251 -22.25 42.62 54.99
C ASP A 251 -20.78 42.85 54.62
N ARG A 252 -20.51 42.85 53.31
CA ARG A 252 -19.19 43.13 52.72
C ARG A 252 -19.30 44.31 51.77
N LEU A 253 -18.50 45.34 52.00
CA LEU A 253 -18.46 46.50 51.13
C LEU A 253 -17.31 46.32 50.15
N LEU A 254 -17.62 46.45 48.87
CA LEU A 254 -16.63 46.68 47.84
C LEU A 254 -16.75 48.17 47.51
N ASP A 255 -15.90 49.00 48.11
CA ASP A 255 -15.89 50.46 47.97
C ASP A 255 -14.60 51.00 47.32
N PHE A 256 -13.62 50.14 47.10
CA PHE A 256 -12.42 50.45 46.34
C PHE A 256 -12.17 49.45 45.21
N ALA A 257 -11.51 49.89 44.13
CA ALA A 257 -11.27 49.05 42.95
C ALA A 257 -10.35 47.85 43.23
N HIS A 258 -9.64 47.86 44.36
CA HIS A 258 -8.75 46.78 44.81
C HIS A 258 -9.42 45.84 45.82
N ASP A 259 -10.67 46.09 46.19
CA ASP A 259 -11.43 45.20 47.04
C ASP A 259 -11.77 43.92 46.29
N THR A 260 -11.65 42.81 47.00
CA THR A 260 -11.99 41.50 46.45
C THR A 260 -12.77 40.69 47.46
N TRP A 261 -13.84 40.07 46.99
CA TRP A 261 -14.50 39.00 47.72
C TRP A 261 -14.32 37.69 46.97
N LEU A 262 -13.91 36.63 47.66
CA LEU A 262 -13.72 35.30 47.11
C LEU A 262 -14.58 34.30 47.88
N GLY A 263 -15.33 33.48 47.15
CA GLY A 263 -16.13 32.41 47.73
C GLY A 263 -16.25 31.18 46.86
N VAL A 264 -16.88 30.15 47.43
CA VAL A 264 -17.15 28.87 46.76
C VAL A 264 -18.63 28.51 46.88
N PHE A 265 -19.21 27.99 45.80
CA PHE A 265 -20.59 27.54 45.81
C PHE A 265 -20.72 26.14 46.41
N ASN A 266 -21.50 25.98 47.47
CA ASN A 266 -21.72 24.66 48.11
C ASN A 266 -22.96 23.92 47.59
N GLY A 267 -23.54 24.39 46.47
CA GLY A 267 -24.76 23.85 45.87
C GLY A 267 -26.03 24.62 46.26
N VAL A 268 -25.97 25.47 47.29
CA VAL A 268 -27.10 26.32 47.74
C VAL A 268 -26.65 27.75 47.98
N TRP A 269 -25.50 27.92 48.63
CA TRP A 269 -24.96 29.20 49.08
C TRP A 269 -23.59 29.47 48.48
N TRP A 270 -23.29 30.74 48.23
CA TRP A 270 -21.95 31.26 48.01
C TRP A 270 -21.31 31.53 49.37
N CYS A 271 -20.42 30.61 49.80
CA CYS A 271 -19.74 30.72 51.08
C CYS A 271 -18.47 31.55 50.93
N GLU A 272 -18.30 32.56 51.80
CA GLU A 272 -17.06 33.35 51.85
C GLU A 272 -15.85 32.48 52.21
N LEU A 273 -14.78 32.65 51.43
CA LEU A 273 -13.45 32.11 51.74
C LEU A 273 -12.49 33.24 52.12
N ASN A 274 -12.58 34.38 51.44
CA ASN A 274 -11.77 35.55 51.72
C ASN A 274 -12.51 36.83 51.35
N TYR A 275 -12.25 37.87 52.13
CA TYR A 275 -12.60 39.23 51.81
C TYR A 275 -11.40 40.12 52.09
N ALA A 276 -11.01 40.91 51.09
CA ALA A 276 -9.95 41.89 51.19
C ALA A 276 -10.56 43.28 50.95
N ASN A 277 -10.52 44.11 51.99
CA ASN A 277 -10.84 45.53 51.90
C ASN A 277 -9.52 46.30 51.82
N ASN A 278 -9.16 46.72 50.61
CA ASN A 278 -7.89 47.32 50.28
C ASN A 278 -8.12 48.74 49.77
N ALA A 279 -7.62 49.72 50.52
CA ALA A 279 -7.55 51.12 50.11
C ALA A 279 -6.45 51.40 49.07
#